data_AF-A0A497GHZ8-F1
#
_entry.id   AF-A0A497GHZ8-F1
#
_cell.length_a   1.000
_cell.length_b   1.000
_cell.length_c   1.000
_cell.angle_alpha   90.00
_cell.angle_beta   90.00
_cell.angle_gamma   90.00
#
_symmetry.space_group_name_H-M   'P 1'
#
loop_
_entity.id
_entity.type
_entity.pdbx_description
1 polymer ?
#
loop_
_entity_poly.entity_id
_entity_poly.type
_entity_poly.pdbx_seq_one_letter_code
_entity_poly.pdbx_strand_id
1 'polypeptide(L)'
;MGRYTTIRISLDDKKRLERLAKLMGNRSLVDTLRCILDIAERELDRYKGDLKAVFSSLRYAKDVGETDAEDVDRYLYGGDE
;
A
#
# COMPACT_ATOMS: atom_id res chain seq x y z
N MET A 1 -33.04 -2.95 -0.59
CA MET A 1 -33.20 -2.89 -2.07
C MET A 1 -32.01 -2.13 -2.63
N GLY A 2 -31.07 -2.82 -3.29
CA GLY A 2 -29.88 -2.17 -3.82
C GLY A 2 -30.25 -1.20 -4.93
N ARG A 3 -29.95 0.10 -4.75
CA ARG A 3 -30.08 1.11 -5.81
C ARG A 3 -29.07 0.75 -6.91
N TYR A 4 -29.55 0.35 -8.07
CA TYR A 4 -28.72 0.09 -9.24
C TYR A 4 -28.42 1.41 -9.94
N THR A 5 -27.19 1.53 -10.46
CA THR A 5 -26.75 2.70 -11.24
C THR A 5 -26.16 2.19 -12.54
N THR A 6 -26.52 2.81 -13.65
CA THR A 6 -25.97 2.50 -14.97
C THR A 6 -24.87 3.49 -15.31
N ILE A 7 -23.65 2.99 -15.47
CA ILE A 7 -22.51 3.79 -15.94
C ILE A 7 -22.23 3.47 -17.42
N ARG A 8 -21.92 4.49 -18.20
CA ARG A 8 -21.40 4.31 -19.56
C ARG A 8 -19.89 4.26 -19.48
N ILE A 9 -19.32 3.18 -20.01
CA ILE A 9 -17.87 2.98 -20.10
C ILE A 9 -17.49 2.82 -21.57
N SER A 10 -16.22 3.09 -21.88
CA SER A 10 -15.72 2.84 -23.23
C SER A 10 -15.75 1.35 -23.57
N LEU A 11 -15.79 1.02 -24.86
CA LEU A 11 -15.69 -0.37 -25.31
C LEU A 11 -14.34 -1.00 -24.93
N ASP A 12 -13.28 -0.19 -24.82
CA ASP A 12 -11.96 -0.69 -24.39
C ASP A 12 -11.96 -1.06 -22.90
N ASP A 13 -12.53 -0.21 -22.05
CA ASP A 13 -12.65 -0.49 -20.61
C ASP A 13 -13.52 -1.71 -20.34
N LYS A 14 -14.58 -1.92 -21.12
CA LYS A 14 -15.36 -3.16 -21.07
C LYS A 14 -14.49 -4.39 -21.37
N LYS A 15 -13.67 -4.34 -22.44
CA LYS A 15 -12.75 -5.45 -22.79
C LYS A 15 -11.68 -5.67 -21.71
N ARG A 16 -11.20 -4.61 -21.08
CA ARG A 16 -10.28 -4.70 -19.92
C ARG A 16 -10.96 -5.39 -18.74
N LEU A 17 -12.21 -5.02 -18.43
CA LEU A 17 -12.99 -5.64 -17.36
C LEU A 17 -13.28 -7.12 -17.65
N GLU A 18 -13.61 -7.48 -18.89
CA GLU A 18 -13.81 -8.89 -19.29
C GLU A 18 -12.52 -9.71 -19.17
N ARG A 19 -11.36 -9.14 -19.50
CA ARG A 19 -10.05 -9.80 -19.29
C ARG A 19 -9.79 -10.04 -17.80
N LEU A 20 -10.03 -9.04 -16.97
CA LEU A 20 -9.89 -9.14 -15.52
C LEU A 20 -10.86 -10.17 -14.92
N ALA A 21 -12.09 -10.23 -15.42
CA ALA A 21 -13.07 -11.21 -15.00
C ALA A 21 -12.60 -12.65 -15.28
N LYS A 22 -12.04 -12.89 -16.47
CA LYS A 22 -11.45 -14.19 -16.83
C LYS A 22 -10.27 -14.55 -15.94
N LEU A 23 -9.38 -13.60 -15.67
CA LEU A 23 -8.20 -13.81 -14.83
C LEU A 23 -8.58 -14.11 -13.36
N MET A 24 -9.61 -13.45 -12.84
CA MET A 24 -10.11 -13.70 -11.49
C MET A 24 -11.06 -14.90 -11.39
N GLY A 25 -11.42 -15.54 -12.50
CA GLY A 25 -12.36 -16.66 -12.52
C GLY A 25 -13.82 -16.27 -12.20
N ASN A 26 -14.15 -14.98 -12.27
CA ASN A 26 -15.47 -14.47 -11.89
C ASN A 26 -16.48 -14.67 -13.02
N ARG A 27 -17.69 -15.13 -12.65
CA ARG A 27 -18.79 -15.34 -13.60
C ARG A 27 -19.55 -14.04 -13.97
N SER A 28 -19.33 -12.96 -13.23
CA SER A 28 -20.06 -11.70 -13.36
C SER A 28 -19.11 -10.51 -13.45
N LEU A 29 -19.32 -9.65 -14.45
CA LEU A 29 -18.60 -8.38 -14.60
C LEU A 29 -18.84 -7.42 -13.44
N VAL A 30 -19.99 -7.53 -12.77
CA VAL A 30 -20.31 -6.69 -11.61
C VAL A 30 -19.46 -7.07 -10.40
N ASP A 31 -19.24 -8.36 -10.19
CA ASP A 31 -18.41 -8.84 -9.08
C ASP A 31 -16.93 -8.53 -9.34
N THR A 32 -16.49 -8.63 -10.59
CA THR A 32 -15.18 -8.15 -11.03
C THR A 32 -15.02 -6.65 -10.77
N LEU A 33 -16.01 -5.83 -11.13
CA LEU A 33 -15.97 -4.39 -10.92
C LEU A 33 -15.88 -4.05 -9.42
N ARG A 34 -16.68 -4.71 -8.57
CA ARG A 34 -16.63 -4.54 -7.11
C ARG A 34 -15.26 -4.89 -6.54
N CYS A 35 -14.72 -6.04 -6.91
CA CYS A 35 -13.41 -6.47 -6.45
C CYS A 35 -12.30 -5.47 -6.84
N ILE A 36 -12.34 -4.92 -8.06
CA ILE A 36 -11.39 -3.90 -8.50
C ILE A 36 -11.56 -2.61 -7.69
N LEU A 37 -12.80 -2.20 -7.40
CA LEU A 37 -13.06 -1.04 -6.55
C LEU A 37 -12.52 -1.24 -5.13
N ASP A 38 -12.74 -2.41 -4.52
CA ASP A 38 -12.20 -2.74 -3.20
C ASP A 38 -10.66 -2.71 -3.19
N ILE A 39 -10.02 -3.22 -4.26
CA ILE A 39 -8.56 -3.15 -4.41
C ILE A 39 -8.10 -1.70 -4.55
N ALA A 40 -8.77 -0.91 -5.39
CA ALA A 40 -8.43 0.49 -5.59
C ALA A 40 -8.59 1.31 -4.29
N GLU A 41 -9.66 1.10 -3.54
CA GLU A 41 -9.87 1.72 -2.23
C GLU A 41 -8.76 1.32 -1.25
N ARG A 42 -8.42 0.03 -1.16
CA ARG A 42 -7.32 -0.43 -0.30
C ARG A 42 -5.97 0.13 -0.70
N GLU A 43 -5.68 0.24 -2.00
CA GLU A 43 -4.42 0.80 -2.48
C GLU A 43 -4.34 2.32 -2.26
N LEU A 44 -5.46 3.04 -2.43
CA LEU A 44 -5.56 4.46 -2.11
C LEU A 44 -5.46 4.73 -0.61
N ASP A 45 -5.99 3.84 0.23
CA ASP A 45 -5.89 3.92 1.69
C ASP A 45 -4.50 3.51 2.19
N ARG A 46 -3.84 2.56 1.51
CA ARG A 46 -2.54 2.01 1.90
C ARG A 46 -1.38 2.98 1.83
N TYR A 47 -1.48 4.14 1.18
CA TYR A 47 -0.29 4.97 0.97
C TYR A 47 -0.50 6.49 1.03
N LYS A 48 -0.27 7.05 2.22
CA LYS A 48 0.03 8.48 2.46
C LYS A 48 1.34 8.69 3.24
N GLY A 49 2.26 7.72 3.24
CA GLY A 49 3.56 7.87 3.89
C GLY A 49 4.63 8.28 2.87
N ASP A 50 5.45 9.29 3.15
CA ASP A 50 6.59 9.57 2.27
C ASP A 50 7.63 8.46 2.41
N LEU A 51 7.81 7.62 1.38
CA LEU A 51 8.89 6.62 1.36
C LEU A 51 10.26 7.29 1.56
N LYS A 52 10.42 8.55 1.12
CA LYS A 52 11.65 9.30 1.36
C LYS A 52 11.86 9.59 2.84
N ALA A 53 10.81 9.77 3.64
CA ALA A 53 10.95 9.91 5.09
C ALA A 53 11.48 8.61 5.71
N VAL A 54 10.99 7.45 5.26
CA VAL A 54 11.50 6.12 5.69
C VAL A 54 12.95 5.90 5.25
N PHE A 55 13.31 6.26 4.00
CA PHE A 55 14.70 6.17 3.57
C PHE A 55 15.61 7.19 4.28
N SER A 56 15.06 8.34 4.69
CA SER A 56 15.82 9.36 5.44
C SER A 56 16.09 8.94 6.88
N SER A 57 15.17 8.21 7.54
CA SER A 57 15.42 7.64 8.86
C SER A 57 16.46 6.51 8.81
N LEU A 58 16.50 5.77 7.70
CA LEU A 58 17.52 4.75 7.44
C LEU A 58 18.90 5.31 7.10
N ARG A 59 19.05 6.64 6.89
CA ARG A 59 20.33 7.28 6.55
C ARG A 59 21.40 7.08 7.64
N TYR A 60 20.97 6.93 8.88
CA TYR A 60 21.85 6.67 10.04
C TYR A 60 21.89 5.19 10.44
N ALA A 61 21.08 4.33 9.84
CA ALA A 61 21.06 2.89 10.13
C ALA A 61 22.31 2.13 9.62
N LYS A 62 23.22 2.83 8.94
CA LYS A 62 24.46 2.25 8.41
C LYS A 62 25.61 2.21 9.43
N ASP A 63 25.51 2.96 10.53
CA ASP A 63 26.49 3.00 11.63
C ASP A 63 26.05 2.13 12.82
N VAL A 64 25.44 0.98 12.56
CA VAL A 64 25.33 -0.08 13.56
C VAL A 64 26.68 -0.78 13.62
N GLY A 65 27.64 -0.14 14.29
CA GLY A 65 28.84 -0.79 14.79
C GLY A 65 28.49 -1.80 15.89
N GLU A 66 29.51 -2.21 16.66
CA GLU A 66 29.36 -3.06 17.84
C GLU A 66 28.71 -2.27 19.00
N THR A 67 27.50 -1.76 18.78
CA THR A 67 26.78 -0.98 19.79
C THR A 67 26.09 -1.96 20.73
N ASP A 68 26.63 -2.08 21.95
CA ASP A 68 26.01 -2.86 23.01
C ASP A 68 24.75 -2.15 23.50
N ALA A 69 23.63 -2.89 23.55
CA ALA A 69 22.37 -2.37 24.02
C ALA A 69 22.39 -2.06 25.53
N GLU A 70 23.40 -2.54 26.26
CA GLU A 70 23.62 -2.23 27.67
C GLU A 70 24.16 -0.80 27.89
N ASP A 71 24.80 -0.18 26.89
CA ASP A 71 25.40 1.15 26.98
C ASP A 71 24.49 2.28 26.44
N VAL A 72 23.21 1.99 26.19
CA VAL A 72 22.26 2.94 25.55
C VAL A 72 22.17 4.28 26.28
N ASP A 73 22.18 4.27 27.62
CA ASP A 73 22.13 5.51 28.40
C ASP A 73 23.38 6.38 28.19
N ARG A 74 24.56 5.75 28.05
CA ARG A 74 25.82 6.46 27.78
C ARG A 74 25.81 7.13 26.41
N TYR A 75 25.26 6.46 25.40
CA TYR A 75 25.21 7.00 24.03
C TYR A 75 24.17 8.10 23.87
N LEU A 76 23.03 8.00 24.55
CA LEU A 76 21.94 8.97 24.43
C LEU A 76 22.17 10.22 25.27
N TYR A 77 22.74 10.06 26.46
CA TYR A 77 22.84 11.16 27.42
C TYR A 77 24.26 11.70 27.58
N GLY A 78 25.25 11.08 26.92
CA GLY A 78 26.66 11.48 27.00
C GLY A 78 27.12 11.35 28.43
N GLY A 79 27.56 10.14 28.82
CA GLY A 79 27.96 9.85 30.20
C GLY A 79 28.80 10.98 30.80
N ASP A 80 28.29 11.57 31.89
CA ASP A 80 29.02 12.52 32.70
C ASP A 80 30.20 11.77 33.36
N GLU A 81 31.38 11.84 32.71
CA GLU A 81 32.73 11.96 33.30
C GLU A 81 33.83 11.92 32.21
#